data_AF-A0A970Y295-F1
#
_entry.id   AF-A0A970Y295-F1
#
_cell.length_a   1.000
_cell.length_b   1.000
_cell.length_c   1.000
_cell.angle_alpha   90.00
_cell.angle_beta   90.00
_cell.angle_gamma   90.00
#
_symmetry.space_group_name_H-M   'P 1'
#
loop_
_entity.id
_entity.type
_entity.pdbx_description
1 polymer ?
#
loop_
_entity_poly.entity_id
_entity_poly.type
_entity_poly.pdbx_seq_one_letter_code
_entity_poly.pdbx_strand_id
1 'polypeptide(L)'
;MALHDLTDFLRLSAALNMQLTAQGVGRENIVRLITNRVPLERDSERKALLHVLEYLDHAYGAQRRRVGPPAILHPLRATALLSQAAGRPHLLDMLTELLHDKYEDLTVEALGPERFGEAEAKFRNLLKDIDPTDEWYLMERLDHLAIRAGESYYEYIGRLLDRTVQTPELVRVKLADRLDNTLDMHINVDDLLKDTDFFRVIFQVLFPPSGSGYRTGIEHPVNSPLDGAQRLYQLFKNAILLSLIREKGLVRGDRTSARLFDALALAGMNEAQRIALHIMAYHETDVERQRSILMEVQGYAQAGGLAQITSPGGKHLLDGFCMNQFNYPDSSVRNQRLEELYRDKELMLQAALGFVVIFMNFAHSPDYWLRGISDQGITAAGN
;
A
#
# COMPACT_ATOMS: atom_id res chain seq x y z
N MET A 1 -10.48 14.20 7.81
CA MET A 1 -9.95 13.93 6.46
C MET A 1 -10.04 12.43 6.24
N ALA A 2 -10.37 12.01 5.02
CA ALA A 2 -10.45 10.60 4.69
C ALA A 2 -9.03 10.07 4.46
N LEU A 3 -8.64 9.01 5.18
CA LEU A 3 -7.27 8.46 5.13
C LEU A 3 -6.85 7.96 3.72
N HIS A 4 -7.82 7.66 2.87
CA HIS A 4 -7.61 7.14 1.52
C HIS A 4 -7.63 8.22 0.43
N ASP A 5 -7.78 9.49 0.81
CA ASP A 5 -7.82 10.60 -0.15
C ASP A 5 -6.41 10.95 -0.65
N LEU A 6 -6.21 10.85 -1.97
CA LEU A 6 -4.90 11.10 -2.59
C LEU A 6 -4.47 12.57 -2.49
N THR A 7 -5.42 13.52 -2.57
CA THR A 7 -5.09 14.95 -2.50
C THR A 7 -4.55 15.32 -1.12
N ASP A 8 -5.22 14.86 -0.08
CA ASP A 8 -4.82 15.05 1.31
C ASP A 8 -3.50 14.35 1.62
N PHE A 9 -3.28 13.16 1.07
CA PHE A 9 -1.99 12.46 1.13
C PHE A 9 -0.85 13.27 0.48
N LEU A 10 -1.07 13.79 -0.74
CA LEU A 10 -0.07 14.59 -1.44
C LEU A 10 0.24 15.90 -0.69
N ARG A 11 -0.77 16.53 -0.06
CA ARG A 11 -0.57 17.70 0.82
C ARG A 11 0.29 17.37 2.04
N LEU A 12 0.03 16.24 2.69
CA LEU A 12 0.85 15.75 3.81
C LEU A 12 2.28 15.49 3.35
N SER A 13 2.46 14.78 2.23
CA SER A 13 3.76 14.47 1.63
C SER A 13 4.55 15.75 1.33
N ALA A 14 3.92 16.74 0.69
CA ALA A 14 4.53 18.04 0.38
C ALA A 14 4.90 18.82 1.65
N ALA A 15 4.03 18.82 2.68
CA ALA A 15 4.31 19.50 3.94
C ALA A 15 5.52 18.87 4.67
N LEU A 16 5.58 17.54 4.75
CA LEU A 16 6.72 16.82 5.34
C LEU A 16 8.01 17.08 4.56
N ASN A 17 7.96 17.01 3.22
CA ASN A 17 9.11 17.28 2.36
C ASN A 17 9.65 18.70 2.54
N MET A 18 8.77 19.69 2.69
CA MET A 18 9.16 21.07 2.98
C MET A 18 9.83 21.19 4.36
N GLN A 19 9.38 20.44 5.37
CA GLN A 19 10.00 20.49 6.70
C GLN A 19 11.34 19.77 6.77
N LEU A 20 11.56 18.73 5.97
CA LEU A 20 12.86 18.04 5.87
C LEU A 20 13.95 18.96 5.33
N THR A 21 13.59 19.93 4.47
CA THR A 21 14.55 20.89 3.89
C THR A 21 14.59 22.23 4.62
N ALA A 22 13.72 22.44 5.62
CA ALA A 22 13.63 23.68 6.37
C ALA A 22 14.77 23.83 7.40
N GLN A 23 15.41 24.99 7.43
CA GLN A 23 16.38 25.35 8.47
C GLN A 23 15.66 25.75 9.77
N GLY A 24 16.14 25.25 10.92
CA GLY A 24 15.59 25.58 12.25
C GLY A 24 14.56 24.57 12.75
N VAL A 25 13.29 24.99 12.88
CA VAL A 25 12.21 24.22 13.55
C VAL A 25 11.63 23.06 12.73
N GLY A 26 12.31 22.60 11.68
CA GLY A 26 11.82 21.57 10.75
C GLY A 26 11.43 20.27 11.47
N ARG A 27 12.30 19.73 12.34
CA ARG A 27 12.03 18.48 13.08
C ARG A 27 10.84 18.59 14.04
N GLU A 28 10.68 19.74 14.70
CA GLU A 28 9.52 20.00 15.55
C GLU A 28 8.21 19.99 14.77
N ASN A 29 8.22 20.62 13.60
CA ASN A 29 7.06 20.62 12.73
C ASN A 29 6.78 19.23 12.16
N ILE A 30 7.81 18.42 11.88
CA ILE A 30 7.64 17.01 11.52
C ILE A 30 6.97 16.26 12.67
N VAL A 31 7.44 16.39 13.92
CA VAL A 31 6.79 15.79 15.10
C VAL A 31 5.32 16.19 15.17
N ARG A 32 5.00 17.47 14.98
CA ARG A 32 3.60 17.95 14.97
C ARG A 32 2.78 17.38 13.81
N LEU A 33 3.38 17.15 12.64
CA LEU A 33 2.67 16.56 11.49
C LEU A 33 2.41 15.07 11.73
N ILE A 34 3.43 14.31 12.14
CA ILE A 34 3.31 12.86 12.34
C ILE A 34 2.41 12.51 13.54
N THR A 35 2.35 13.35 14.58
CA THR A 35 1.41 13.19 15.71
C THR A 35 -0.02 13.64 15.40
N ASN A 36 -0.32 13.98 14.14
CA ASN A 36 -1.59 14.58 13.74
C ASN A 36 -1.95 15.83 14.58
N ARG A 37 -0.92 16.59 14.98
CA ARG A 37 -0.99 17.80 15.83
C ARG A 37 -1.59 17.56 17.21
N VAL A 38 -1.70 16.31 17.64
CA VAL A 38 -2.14 15.97 18.99
C VAL A 38 -0.97 16.19 19.95
N PRO A 39 -1.17 16.92 21.06
CA PRO A 39 -0.12 17.12 22.04
C PRO A 39 0.39 15.79 22.64
N LEU A 40 1.70 15.65 22.69
CA LEU A 40 2.38 14.60 23.45
C LEU A 40 2.20 14.86 24.95
N GLU A 41 2.01 13.80 25.74
CA GLU A 41 1.75 13.96 27.18
C GLU A 41 3.03 14.21 27.97
N ARG A 42 4.12 13.59 27.49
CA ARG A 42 5.39 13.57 28.21
C ARG A 42 6.48 14.17 27.34
N ASP A 43 7.32 15.01 27.94
CA ASP A 43 8.49 15.58 27.25
C ASP A 43 9.48 14.49 26.79
N SER A 44 9.51 13.36 27.51
CA SER A 44 10.29 12.17 27.11
C SER A 44 9.84 11.59 25.76
N GLU A 45 8.53 11.58 25.46
CA GLU A 45 8.02 11.11 24.16
C GLU A 45 8.47 12.02 23.04
N ARG A 46 8.41 13.34 23.29
CA ARG A 46 8.90 14.35 22.35
C ARG A 46 10.39 14.18 22.09
N LYS A 47 11.19 13.99 23.14
CA LYS A 47 12.63 13.76 23.02
C LYS A 47 12.95 12.50 22.21
N ALA A 48 12.27 11.39 22.49
CA ALA A 48 12.44 10.15 21.72
C ALA A 48 12.10 10.34 20.24
N LEU A 49 11.00 11.04 19.93
CA LEU A 49 10.60 11.35 18.55
C LEU A 49 11.62 12.25 17.84
N LEU A 50 12.17 13.26 18.51
CA LEU A 50 13.20 14.11 17.91
C LEU A 50 14.49 13.33 17.64
N HIS A 51 14.93 12.49 18.58
CA HIS A 51 16.11 11.64 18.39
C HIS A 51 15.93 10.61 17.26
N VAL A 52 14.75 10.00 17.11
CA VAL A 52 14.54 9.06 15.98
C VAL A 52 14.54 9.81 14.65
N LEU A 53 14.02 11.03 14.60
CA LEU A 53 14.13 11.86 13.38
C LEU A 53 15.58 12.20 13.04
N GLU A 54 16.43 12.46 14.03
CA GLU A 54 17.87 12.66 13.82
C GLU A 54 18.58 11.40 13.32
N TYR A 55 18.18 10.24 13.85
CA TYR A 55 18.65 8.95 13.35
C TYR A 55 18.24 8.74 11.88
N LEU A 56 16.96 8.92 11.56
CA LEU A 56 16.43 8.71 10.22
C LEU A 56 17.05 9.66 9.19
N ASP A 57 17.20 10.95 9.55
CA ASP A 57 17.85 11.97 8.71
C ASP A 57 19.28 11.56 8.34
N HIS A 58 20.04 11.05 9.31
CA HIS A 58 21.39 10.54 9.08
C HIS A 58 21.42 9.23 8.28
N ALA A 59 20.54 8.28 8.62
CA ALA A 59 20.55 6.94 8.05
C ALA A 59 20.11 6.96 6.58
N TYR A 60 18.96 7.59 6.28
CA TYR A 60 18.46 7.70 4.91
C TYR A 60 19.25 8.74 4.10
N GLY A 61 19.74 9.83 4.71
CA GLY A 61 20.56 10.84 4.04
C GLY A 61 19.95 11.31 2.70
N ALA A 62 20.69 11.13 1.60
CA ALA A 62 20.24 11.49 0.25
C ALA A 62 19.50 10.37 -0.51
N GLN A 63 19.17 9.25 0.13
CA GLN A 63 18.47 8.13 -0.51
C GLN A 63 17.08 8.56 -1.03
N ARG A 64 16.70 8.01 -2.18
CA ARG A 64 15.41 8.27 -2.84
C ARG A 64 14.68 6.96 -3.08
N ARG A 65 13.35 7.00 -2.97
CA ARG A 65 12.49 5.89 -3.40
C ARG A 65 12.54 5.74 -4.91
N ARG A 66 12.14 4.57 -5.40
CA ARG A 66 12.01 4.27 -6.83
C ARG A 66 11.15 5.27 -7.59
N VAL A 67 10.09 5.79 -6.96
CA VAL A 67 9.18 6.77 -7.58
C VAL A 67 9.79 8.19 -7.56
N GLY A 68 10.83 8.46 -6.76
CA GLY A 68 11.59 9.73 -6.79
C GLY A 68 11.73 10.51 -5.46
N PRO A 69 10.77 10.50 -4.51
CA PRO A 69 10.87 11.28 -3.27
C PRO A 69 11.96 10.76 -2.34
N PRO A 70 12.46 11.59 -1.39
CA PRO A 70 13.36 11.13 -0.33
C PRO A 70 12.82 9.90 0.38
N ALA A 71 13.65 8.87 0.60
CA ALA A 71 13.23 7.61 1.20
C ALA A 71 12.63 7.79 2.61
N ILE A 72 13.19 8.73 3.39
CA ILE A 72 12.69 9.12 4.70
C ILE A 72 11.23 9.59 4.72
N LEU A 73 10.64 10.04 3.59
CA LEU A 73 9.24 10.46 3.57
C LEU A 73 8.28 9.30 3.84
N HIS A 74 8.62 8.10 3.42
CA HIS A 74 7.76 6.92 3.59
C HIS A 74 7.45 6.64 5.07
N PRO A 75 8.43 6.41 5.96
CA PRO A 75 8.14 6.18 7.38
C PRO A 75 7.43 7.37 8.04
N LEU A 76 7.72 8.61 7.62
CA LEU A 76 7.05 9.80 8.18
C LEU A 76 5.57 9.88 7.80
N ARG A 77 5.23 9.64 6.54
CA ARG A 77 3.84 9.65 6.07
C ARG A 77 3.05 8.47 6.63
N ALA A 78 3.64 7.28 6.66
CA ALA A 78 3.01 6.11 7.25
C ALA A 78 2.72 6.32 8.75
N THR A 79 3.66 6.92 9.50
CA THR A 79 3.45 7.33 10.90
C THR A 79 2.33 8.36 11.05
N ALA A 80 2.24 9.33 10.14
CA ALA A 80 1.14 10.30 10.14
C ALA A 80 -0.22 9.64 9.86
N LEU A 81 -0.29 8.67 8.92
CA LEU A 81 -1.51 7.91 8.62
C LEU A 81 -1.95 7.05 9.82
N LEU A 82 -1.01 6.33 10.44
CA LEU A 82 -1.23 5.58 11.67
C LEU A 82 -1.80 6.48 12.77
N SER A 83 -1.20 7.64 12.98
CA SER A 83 -1.61 8.61 14.01
C SER A 83 -2.99 9.20 13.76
N GLN A 84 -3.33 9.49 12.50
CA GLN A 84 -4.67 9.92 12.11
C GLN A 84 -5.74 8.82 12.31
N ALA A 85 -5.38 7.57 12.08
CA ALA A 85 -6.27 6.42 12.30
C ALA A 85 -6.47 6.13 13.80
N ALA A 86 -5.40 6.19 14.59
CA ALA A 86 -5.45 6.01 16.04
C ALA A 86 -6.15 7.18 16.74
N GLY A 87 -6.08 8.37 16.17
CA GLY A 87 -6.51 9.62 16.81
C GLY A 87 -5.49 10.09 17.86
N ARG A 88 -4.97 9.18 18.67
CA ARG A 88 -3.86 9.40 19.58
C ARG A 88 -2.94 8.18 19.61
N PRO A 89 -1.88 8.15 18.79
CA PRO A 89 -0.96 7.01 18.71
C PRO A 89 -0.12 6.89 19.98
N HIS A 90 0.22 5.66 20.37
CA HIS A 90 1.23 5.42 21.40
C HIS A 90 2.64 5.69 20.84
N LEU A 91 3.57 6.14 21.69
CA LEU A 91 4.96 6.38 21.29
C LEU A 91 5.57 5.15 20.62
N LEU A 92 5.40 3.97 21.23
CA LEU A 92 5.96 2.74 20.73
C LEU A 92 5.45 2.39 19.32
N ASP A 93 4.18 2.63 19.03
CA ASP A 93 3.59 2.41 17.71
C ASP A 93 4.20 3.36 16.68
N MET A 94 4.39 4.64 17.04
CA MET A 94 5.06 5.62 16.17
C MET A 94 6.52 5.26 15.92
N LEU A 95 7.26 4.85 16.94
CA LEU A 95 8.66 4.43 16.78
C LEU A 95 8.75 3.18 15.92
N THR A 96 7.84 2.22 16.11
CA THR A 96 7.76 1.00 15.29
C THR A 96 7.54 1.37 13.83
N GLU A 97 6.58 2.25 13.53
CA GLU A 97 6.29 2.70 12.16
C GLU A 97 7.45 3.49 11.56
N LEU A 98 8.07 4.39 12.32
CA LEU A 98 9.20 5.20 11.86
C LEU A 98 10.43 4.36 11.49
N LEU A 99 10.56 3.17 12.09
CA LEU A 99 11.72 2.29 11.97
C LEU A 99 11.43 0.99 11.21
N HIS A 100 10.21 0.80 10.69
CA HIS A 100 9.75 -0.51 10.20
C HIS A 100 10.61 -1.09 9.07
N ASP A 101 11.15 -0.23 8.20
CA ASP A 101 12.02 -0.62 7.08
C ASP A 101 13.51 -0.67 7.44
N LYS A 102 13.90 -0.40 8.70
CA LYS A 102 15.31 -0.30 9.10
C LYS A 102 16.15 -1.50 8.65
N TYR A 103 15.65 -2.71 8.86
CA TYR A 103 16.41 -3.93 8.54
C TYR A 103 16.41 -4.28 7.04
N GLU A 104 15.51 -3.68 6.26
CA GLU A 104 15.42 -3.92 4.81
C GLU A 104 16.19 -2.84 4.02
N ASP A 105 16.08 -1.57 4.43
CA ASP A 105 16.63 -0.43 3.71
C ASP A 105 18.02 0.01 4.20
N LEU A 106 18.30 -0.14 5.49
CA LEU A 106 19.48 0.43 6.15
C LEU A 106 20.53 -0.65 6.40
N THR A 107 20.95 -1.33 5.33
CA THR A 107 21.95 -2.41 5.39
C THR A 107 23.38 -1.92 5.10
N VAL A 108 24.37 -2.79 5.33
CA VAL A 108 25.78 -2.51 4.98
C VAL A 108 25.93 -2.30 3.48
N GLU A 109 25.19 -3.05 2.66
CA GLU A 109 25.21 -2.95 1.21
C GLU A 109 24.63 -1.62 0.73
N ALA A 110 23.56 -1.14 1.38
CA ALA A 110 22.88 0.10 1.00
C ALA A 110 23.63 1.37 1.44
N LEU A 111 24.31 1.34 2.59
CA LEU A 111 24.95 2.52 3.19
C LEU A 111 26.47 2.55 3.07
N GLY A 112 27.10 1.39 2.91
CA GLY A 112 28.54 1.19 3.08
C GLY A 112 28.94 1.00 4.56
N PRO A 113 30.09 0.35 4.84
CA PRO A 113 30.44 -0.09 6.20
C PRO A 113 30.56 1.05 7.23
N GLU A 114 31.13 2.18 6.83
CA GLU A 114 31.38 3.33 7.72
C GLU A 114 30.06 3.99 8.14
N ARG A 115 29.25 4.41 7.15
CA ARG A 115 27.94 5.04 7.41
C ARG A 115 26.98 4.09 8.13
N PHE A 116 27.02 2.80 7.81
CA PHE A 116 26.25 1.80 8.55
C PHE A 116 26.67 1.74 10.03
N GLY A 117 27.98 1.71 10.31
CA GLY A 117 28.50 1.74 11.68
C GLY A 117 28.07 2.97 12.47
N GLU A 118 28.09 4.15 11.84
CA GLU A 118 27.62 5.40 12.43
C GLU A 118 26.10 5.38 12.69
N ALA A 119 25.31 4.92 11.72
CA ALA A 119 23.86 4.78 11.86
C ALA A 119 23.52 3.81 13.00
N GLU A 120 24.19 2.66 13.09
CA GLU A 120 24.00 1.69 14.19
C GLU A 120 24.38 2.28 15.56
N ALA A 121 25.44 3.09 15.63
CA ALA A 121 25.81 3.77 16.87
C ALA A 121 24.74 4.80 17.29
N LYS A 122 24.20 5.57 16.34
CA LYS A 122 23.09 6.50 16.58
C LYS A 122 21.81 5.77 16.99
N PHE A 123 21.49 4.65 16.36
CA PHE A 123 20.36 3.82 16.72
C PHE A 123 20.47 3.31 18.18
N ARG A 124 21.63 2.74 18.56
CA ARG A 124 21.87 2.32 19.95
C ARG A 124 21.80 3.49 20.95
N ASN A 125 22.16 4.70 20.55
CA ASN A 125 22.03 5.87 21.42
C ASN A 125 20.57 6.31 21.56
N LEU A 126 19.77 6.26 20.49
CA LEU A 126 18.32 6.50 20.54
C LEU A 126 17.63 5.56 21.52
N LEU A 127 17.97 4.27 21.52
CA LEU A 127 17.34 3.28 22.40
C LEU A 127 17.49 3.63 23.90
N LYS A 128 18.56 4.33 24.28
CA LYS A 128 18.78 4.78 25.67
C LYS A 128 17.77 5.80 26.17
N ASP A 129 17.05 6.48 25.28
CA ASP A 129 16.00 7.44 25.63
C ASP A 129 14.60 6.79 25.75
N ILE A 130 14.52 5.47 25.51
CA ILE A 130 13.30 4.68 25.60
C ILE A 130 13.34 3.87 26.91
N ASP A 131 12.17 3.65 27.53
CA ASP A 131 12.08 2.73 28.67
C ASP A 131 12.57 1.33 28.27
N PRO A 132 13.35 0.61 29.08
CA PRO A 132 13.88 -0.72 28.71
C PRO A 132 12.81 -1.74 28.30
N THR A 133 11.59 -1.63 28.84
CA THR A 133 10.47 -2.49 28.47
C THR A 133 9.99 -2.16 27.05
N ASP A 134 9.80 -0.87 26.76
CA ASP A 134 9.40 -0.38 25.44
C ASP A 134 10.50 -0.63 24.40
N GLU A 135 11.79 -0.52 24.79
CA GLU A 135 12.93 -0.89 23.95
C GLU A 135 12.85 -2.34 23.52
N TRP A 136 12.61 -3.26 24.47
CA TRP A 136 12.48 -4.69 24.17
C TRP A 136 11.34 -4.95 23.18
N TYR A 137 10.16 -4.36 23.42
CA TYR A 137 9.02 -4.50 22.51
C TYR A 137 9.28 -3.85 21.15
N LEU A 138 9.99 -2.72 21.09
CA LEU A 138 10.35 -2.08 19.83
C LEU A 138 11.22 -3.03 18.99
N MET A 139 12.29 -3.54 19.58
CA MET A 139 13.21 -4.44 18.89
C MET A 139 12.52 -5.72 18.41
N GLU A 140 11.63 -6.26 19.25
CA GLU A 140 10.81 -7.42 18.90
C GLU A 140 9.88 -7.14 17.71
N ARG A 141 9.18 -6.00 17.70
CA ARG A 141 8.32 -5.60 16.59
C ARG A 141 9.09 -5.43 15.29
N LEU A 142 10.28 -4.81 15.35
CA LEU A 142 11.12 -4.59 14.17
C LEU A 142 11.61 -5.90 13.55
N ASP A 143 11.96 -6.92 14.36
CA ASP A 143 12.32 -8.25 13.84
C ASP A 143 11.14 -8.93 13.11
N HIS A 144 9.92 -8.75 13.62
CA HIS A 144 8.71 -9.29 12.99
C HIS A 144 8.29 -8.54 11.73
N LEU A 145 8.63 -7.26 11.61
CA LEU A 145 8.33 -6.43 10.45
C LEU A 145 9.27 -6.66 9.27
N ALA A 146 10.48 -7.18 9.51
CA ALA A 146 11.45 -7.45 8.46
C ALA A 146 11.23 -8.81 7.78
N ILE A 147 11.35 -8.85 6.46
CA ILE A 147 11.43 -10.08 5.69
C ILE A 147 12.77 -10.78 5.96
N ARG A 148 12.73 -12.08 6.23
CA ARG A 148 13.93 -12.89 6.48
C ARG A 148 14.52 -13.42 5.17
N ALA A 149 15.83 -13.66 5.15
CA ALA A 149 16.51 -14.21 3.97
C ALA A 149 15.89 -15.58 3.58
N GLY A 150 15.45 -15.69 2.33
CA GLY A 150 14.81 -16.90 1.79
C GLY A 150 13.31 -17.03 2.08
N GLU A 151 12.72 -16.10 2.83
CA GLU A 151 11.29 -16.07 3.12
C GLU A 151 10.51 -15.47 1.93
N SER A 152 9.43 -16.13 1.52
CA SER A 152 8.49 -15.57 0.55
C SER A 152 7.63 -14.48 1.18
N TYR A 153 7.02 -13.65 0.34
CA TYR A 153 6.09 -12.61 0.82
C TYR A 153 4.93 -13.19 1.64
N TYR A 154 4.45 -14.40 1.29
CA TYR A 154 3.34 -15.04 1.98
C TYR A 154 3.74 -15.55 3.36
N GLU A 155 4.90 -16.21 3.45
CA GLU A 155 5.44 -16.69 4.72
C GLU A 155 5.71 -15.53 5.67
N TYR A 156 6.27 -14.44 5.15
CA TYR A 156 6.49 -13.20 5.90
C TYR A 156 5.18 -12.63 6.47
N ILE A 157 4.17 -12.43 5.63
CA ILE A 157 2.89 -11.90 6.10
C ILE A 157 2.22 -12.88 7.07
N GLY A 158 2.28 -14.18 6.82
CA GLY A 158 1.78 -15.22 7.72
C GLY A 158 2.42 -15.13 9.10
N ARG A 159 3.76 -15.15 9.17
CA ARG A 159 4.55 -15.02 10.40
C ARG A 159 4.26 -13.72 11.14
N LEU A 160 4.19 -12.59 10.42
CA LEU A 160 3.85 -11.30 11.00
C LEU A 160 2.46 -11.35 11.64
N LEU A 161 1.46 -11.88 10.91
CA LEU A 161 0.08 -11.94 11.37
C LEU A 161 -0.13 -12.95 12.52
N ASP A 162 0.60 -14.06 12.56
CA ASP A 162 0.54 -15.00 13.69
C ASP A 162 1.01 -14.37 15.00
N ARG A 163 1.96 -13.42 14.92
CA ARG A 163 2.46 -12.71 16.08
C ARG A 163 1.45 -11.73 16.70
N THR A 164 0.46 -11.32 15.91
CA THR A 164 -0.50 -10.27 16.30
C THR A 164 -1.43 -10.68 17.45
N VAL A 165 -1.53 -11.98 17.76
CA VAL A 165 -2.20 -12.48 18.97
C VAL A 165 -1.58 -11.88 20.24
N GLN A 166 -0.27 -11.65 20.23
CA GLN A 166 0.46 -11.06 21.36
C GLN A 166 0.75 -9.57 21.15
N THR A 167 0.95 -9.15 19.90
CA THR A 167 1.29 -7.76 19.55
C THR A 167 0.36 -7.24 18.44
N PRO A 168 -0.91 -6.89 18.75
CA PRO A 168 -1.90 -6.48 17.75
C PRO A 168 -1.50 -5.20 16.99
N GLU A 169 -0.61 -4.39 17.58
CA GLU A 169 -0.05 -3.17 16.98
C GLU A 169 0.66 -3.43 15.64
N LEU A 170 1.20 -4.64 15.42
CA LEU A 170 1.84 -5.01 14.16
C LEU A 170 0.87 -4.94 12.97
N VAL A 171 -0.43 -5.21 13.18
CA VAL A 171 -1.45 -5.06 12.15
C VAL A 171 -1.65 -3.59 11.79
N ARG A 172 -1.70 -2.72 12.81
CA ARG A 172 -1.86 -1.26 12.61
C ARG A 172 -0.69 -0.72 11.78
N VAL A 173 0.52 -1.08 12.18
CA VAL A 173 1.74 -0.64 11.49
C VAL A 173 1.73 -1.14 10.05
N LYS A 174 1.49 -2.44 9.84
CA LYS A 174 1.52 -3.00 8.48
C LYS A 174 0.44 -2.44 7.56
N LEU A 175 -0.74 -2.13 8.08
CA LEU A 175 -1.80 -1.47 7.32
C LEU A 175 -1.44 -0.02 6.99
N ALA A 176 -0.80 0.72 7.89
CA ALA A 176 -0.36 2.09 7.65
C ALA A 176 0.75 2.17 6.59
N ASP A 177 1.78 1.32 6.70
CA ASP A 177 2.80 1.10 5.65
C ASP A 177 2.14 0.87 4.29
N ARG A 178 1.21 -0.09 4.23
CA ARG A 178 0.58 -0.48 2.97
C ARG A 178 -0.34 0.58 2.40
N LEU A 179 -1.00 1.35 3.26
CA LEU A 179 -1.77 2.51 2.85
C LEU A 179 -0.89 3.60 2.25
N ASP A 180 0.22 3.96 2.90
CA ASP A 180 1.19 4.92 2.35
C ASP A 180 1.66 4.48 0.97
N ASN A 181 2.12 3.24 0.87
CA ASN A 181 2.65 2.71 -0.37
C ASN A 181 1.61 2.65 -1.49
N THR A 182 0.32 2.48 -1.15
CA THR A 182 -0.75 2.51 -2.14
C THR A 182 -0.97 3.93 -2.67
N LEU A 183 -0.91 4.93 -1.79
CA LEU A 183 -1.10 6.34 -2.15
C LEU A 183 0.14 6.95 -2.83
N ASP A 184 1.34 6.46 -2.51
CA ASP A 184 2.63 6.91 -3.08
C ASP A 184 2.92 6.35 -4.48
N MET A 185 2.01 5.54 -5.05
CA MET A 185 2.15 5.05 -6.43
C MET A 185 2.04 6.17 -7.48
N HIS A 186 1.52 7.34 -7.09
CA HIS A 186 1.34 8.49 -7.98
C HIS A 186 2.23 9.67 -7.57
N ILE A 187 2.98 10.17 -8.56
CA ILE A 187 3.64 11.48 -8.52
C ILE A 187 3.11 12.38 -9.66
N ASN A 188 2.14 11.88 -10.43
CA ASN A 188 1.56 12.62 -11.53
C ASN A 188 0.77 13.82 -11.00
N VAL A 189 0.84 14.92 -11.74
CA VAL A 189 0.14 16.17 -11.41
C VAL A 189 -1.37 16.01 -11.53
N ASP A 190 -1.82 15.16 -12.46
CA ASP A 190 -3.22 14.96 -12.80
C ASP A 190 -3.74 13.62 -12.26
N ASP A 191 -4.82 13.66 -11.47
CA ASP A 191 -5.57 12.49 -11.02
C ASP A 191 -6.83 12.32 -11.90
N LEU A 192 -6.93 11.19 -12.60
CA LEU A 192 -8.08 10.86 -13.45
C LEU A 192 -9.39 10.69 -12.68
N LEU A 193 -9.33 10.43 -11.37
CA LEU A 193 -10.52 10.41 -10.51
C LEU A 193 -10.95 11.80 -10.02
N LYS A 194 -10.09 12.82 -10.17
CA LYS A 194 -10.46 14.18 -9.80
C LYS A 194 -11.63 14.63 -10.68
N ASP A 195 -12.73 14.98 -10.02
CA ASP A 195 -13.98 15.40 -10.66
C ASP A 195 -14.61 14.36 -11.61
N THR A 196 -14.17 13.09 -11.54
CA THR A 196 -14.68 11.98 -12.34
C THR A 196 -15.33 10.93 -11.44
N ASP A 197 -16.60 10.66 -11.66
CA ASP A 197 -17.30 9.53 -11.04
C ASP A 197 -17.14 8.28 -11.91
N PHE A 198 -16.33 7.34 -11.43
CA PHE A 198 -16.06 6.06 -12.10
C PHE A 198 -17.34 5.28 -12.42
N PHE A 199 -18.27 5.16 -11.47
CA PHE A 199 -19.49 4.39 -11.67
C PHE A 199 -20.43 5.07 -12.66
N ARG A 200 -20.47 6.39 -12.67
CA ARG A 200 -21.16 7.16 -13.72
C ARG A 200 -20.57 6.88 -15.10
N VAL A 201 -19.24 6.84 -15.23
CA VAL A 201 -18.57 6.49 -16.49
C VAL A 201 -18.97 5.08 -16.95
N ILE A 202 -18.91 4.08 -16.06
CA ILE A 202 -19.33 2.71 -16.37
C ILE A 202 -20.80 2.68 -16.84
N PHE A 203 -21.69 3.39 -16.13
CA PHE A 203 -23.10 3.48 -16.50
C PHE A 203 -23.29 4.11 -17.89
N GLN A 204 -22.51 5.13 -18.24
CA GLN A 204 -22.56 5.79 -19.55
C GLN A 204 -22.06 4.91 -20.71
N VAL A 205 -21.20 3.92 -20.44
CA VAL A 205 -20.76 2.95 -21.44
C VAL A 205 -21.81 1.85 -21.64
N LEU A 206 -22.41 1.37 -20.55
CA LEU A 206 -23.29 0.20 -20.57
C LEU A 206 -24.72 0.50 -21.06
N PHE A 207 -25.31 1.63 -20.69
CA PHE A 207 -26.76 1.83 -20.83
C PHE A 207 -27.20 2.68 -22.03
N PRO A 208 -26.60 3.85 -22.32
CA PRO A 208 -26.99 4.66 -23.48
C PRO A 208 -26.56 4.00 -24.80
N PRO A 209 -27.44 3.91 -25.82
CA PRO A 209 -27.09 3.41 -27.15
C PRO A 209 -26.01 4.24 -27.85
N SER A 210 -25.97 5.55 -27.54
CA SER A 210 -25.03 6.52 -28.10
C SER A 210 -23.99 6.99 -27.06
N GLY A 211 -23.60 6.11 -26.13
CA GLY A 211 -22.60 6.43 -25.11
C GLY A 211 -21.29 6.91 -25.77
N SER A 212 -20.77 8.05 -25.33
CA SER A 212 -19.53 8.63 -25.88
C SER A 212 -18.25 7.99 -25.33
N GLY A 213 -18.38 7.03 -24.41
CA GLY A 213 -17.28 6.51 -23.60
C GLY A 213 -16.72 7.54 -22.63
N TYR A 214 -15.63 7.17 -21.97
CA TYR A 214 -14.82 8.09 -21.17
C TYR A 214 -13.81 8.80 -22.07
N ARG A 215 -13.82 10.14 -22.03
CA ARG A 215 -12.79 10.96 -22.65
C ARG A 215 -12.29 11.95 -21.62
N THR A 216 -11.08 11.72 -21.15
CA THR A 216 -10.36 12.68 -20.32
C THR A 216 -9.88 13.82 -21.23
N GLY A 217 -10.20 15.07 -20.87
CA GLY A 217 -9.67 16.26 -21.56
C GLY A 217 -8.18 16.51 -21.29
N ILE A 218 -7.52 15.56 -20.61
CA ILE A 218 -6.13 15.62 -20.17
C ILE A 218 -5.27 14.86 -21.18
N GLU A 219 -4.13 15.44 -21.55
CA GLU A 219 -3.17 14.79 -22.43
C GLU A 219 -2.67 13.47 -21.82
N HIS A 220 -2.32 12.49 -22.66
CA HIS A 220 -1.78 11.24 -22.16
C HIS A 220 -0.52 11.52 -21.33
N PRO A 221 -0.47 11.16 -20.03
CA PRO A 221 0.67 11.46 -19.19
C PRO A 221 1.93 10.76 -19.71
N VAL A 222 3.06 11.45 -19.64
CA VAL A 222 4.37 10.90 -20.01
C VAL A 222 4.84 9.93 -18.92
N ASN A 223 5.53 8.86 -19.34
CA ASN A 223 6.25 7.85 -18.56
C ASN A 223 6.23 8.05 -17.03
N SER A 224 5.34 7.30 -16.35
CA SER A 224 5.33 7.22 -14.89
C SER A 224 6.41 6.24 -14.40
N PRO A 225 7.04 6.46 -13.22
CA PRO A 225 7.99 5.51 -12.64
C PRO A 225 7.41 4.11 -12.38
N LEU A 226 6.08 4.04 -12.16
CA LEU A 226 5.32 2.81 -12.06
C LEU A 226 4.23 2.78 -13.13
N ASP A 227 4.27 1.78 -13.99
CA ASP A 227 3.22 1.54 -14.98
C ASP A 227 1.98 0.87 -14.35
N GLY A 228 0.91 0.73 -15.15
CA GLY A 228 -0.34 0.13 -14.67
C GLY A 228 -0.20 -1.33 -14.22
N ALA A 229 0.68 -2.13 -14.82
CA ALA A 229 0.87 -3.53 -14.43
C ALA A 229 1.57 -3.63 -13.07
N GLN A 230 2.57 -2.78 -12.83
CA GLN A 230 3.25 -2.68 -11.55
C GLN A 230 2.30 -2.21 -10.43
N ARG A 231 1.37 -1.30 -10.73
CA ARG A 231 0.33 -0.86 -9.78
C ARG A 231 -0.67 -1.98 -9.48
N LEU A 232 -1.14 -2.72 -10.49
CA LEU A 232 -1.97 -3.93 -10.29
C LEU A 232 -1.27 -4.96 -9.39
N TYR A 233 0.05 -5.10 -9.48
CA TYR A 233 0.81 -5.98 -8.59
C TYR A 233 0.83 -5.48 -7.13
N GLN A 234 0.87 -4.17 -6.89
CA GLN A 234 0.70 -3.64 -5.52
C GLN A 234 -0.72 -3.91 -5.00
N LEU A 235 -1.74 -3.79 -5.84
CA LEU A 235 -3.11 -4.14 -5.49
C LEU A 235 -3.26 -5.63 -5.15
N PHE A 236 -2.56 -6.50 -5.86
CA PHE A 236 -2.49 -7.92 -5.51
C PHE A 236 -1.91 -8.16 -4.12
N LYS A 237 -0.80 -7.50 -3.77
CA LYS A 237 -0.22 -7.58 -2.41
C LYS A 237 -1.21 -7.12 -1.34
N ASN A 238 -1.93 -6.02 -1.60
CA ASN A 238 -2.97 -5.52 -0.69
C ASN A 238 -4.10 -6.55 -0.54
N ALA A 239 -4.55 -7.17 -1.63
CA ALA A 239 -5.61 -8.18 -1.59
C ALA A 239 -5.19 -9.43 -0.79
N ILE A 240 -3.92 -9.85 -0.87
CA ILE A 240 -3.36 -10.92 -0.02
C ILE A 240 -3.43 -10.52 1.45
N LEU A 241 -2.87 -9.35 1.80
CA LEU A 241 -2.82 -8.86 3.17
C LEU A 241 -4.21 -8.74 3.79
N LEU A 242 -5.13 -8.07 3.09
CA LEU A 242 -6.50 -7.88 3.57
C LEU A 242 -7.25 -9.21 3.72
N SER A 243 -7.01 -10.18 2.83
CA SER A 243 -7.60 -11.53 2.94
C SER A 243 -7.12 -12.25 4.19
N LEU A 244 -5.80 -12.30 4.41
CA LEU A 244 -5.21 -13.00 5.57
C LEU A 244 -5.61 -12.34 6.89
N ILE A 245 -5.65 -11.00 6.95
CA ILE A 245 -6.14 -10.25 8.12
C ILE A 245 -7.59 -10.62 8.43
N ARG A 246 -8.43 -10.69 7.39
CA ARG A 246 -9.87 -10.98 7.56
C ARG A 246 -10.10 -12.42 7.98
N GLU A 247 -9.43 -13.36 7.31
CA GLU A 247 -9.51 -14.79 7.62
C GLU A 247 -9.12 -15.07 9.07
N LYS A 248 -8.05 -14.43 9.57
CA LYS A 248 -7.59 -14.55 10.96
C LYS A 248 -8.40 -13.69 11.95
N GLY A 249 -9.35 -12.86 11.48
CA GLY A 249 -10.21 -12.03 12.32
C GLY A 249 -9.50 -10.87 13.04
N LEU A 250 -8.31 -10.45 12.58
CA LEU A 250 -7.36 -9.62 13.34
C LEU A 250 -7.76 -8.14 13.47
N VAL A 251 -8.80 -7.72 12.77
CA VAL A 251 -9.36 -6.36 12.86
C VAL A 251 -10.50 -6.26 13.88
N ARG A 252 -11.06 -7.40 14.31
CA ARG A 252 -12.23 -7.41 15.21
C ARG A 252 -11.84 -6.86 16.58
N GLY A 253 -12.49 -5.77 16.98
CA GLY A 253 -12.28 -5.14 18.30
C GLY A 253 -11.17 -4.08 18.34
N ASP A 254 -10.38 -3.91 17.28
CA ASP A 254 -9.40 -2.84 17.16
C ASP A 254 -9.87 -1.77 16.16
N ARG A 255 -10.32 -0.63 16.68
CA ARG A 255 -10.83 0.49 15.89
C ARG A 255 -9.78 1.10 14.97
N THR A 256 -8.51 1.13 15.38
CA THR A 256 -7.43 1.70 14.58
C THR A 256 -7.16 0.81 13.37
N SER A 257 -7.02 -0.49 13.62
CA SER A 257 -6.85 -1.49 12.55
C SER A 257 -8.04 -1.49 11.59
N ALA A 258 -9.28 -1.36 12.10
CA ALA A 258 -10.46 -1.27 11.25
C ALA A 258 -10.44 -0.04 10.33
N ARG A 259 -10.12 1.14 10.87
CA ARG A 259 -10.03 2.37 10.08
C ARG A 259 -8.94 2.30 9.00
N LEU A 260 -7.79 1.71 9.30
CA LEU A 260 -6.71 1.53 8.33
C LEU A 260 -7.05 0.47 7.28
N PHE A 261 -7.71 -0.62 7.67
CA PHE A 261 -8.20 -1.65 6.76
C PHE A 261 -9.17 -1.03 5.74
N ASP A 262 -10.18 -0.30 6.21
CA ASP A 262 -11.18 0.34 5.35
C ASP A 262 -10.52 1.37 4.42
N ALA A 263 -9.57 2.16 4.95
CA ALA A 263 -8.81 3.10 4.15
C ALA A 263 -7.97 2.42 3.07
N LEU A 264 -7.29 1.31 3.37
CA LEU A 264 -6.51 0.55 2.39
C LEU A 264 -7.40 -0.09 1.32
N ALA A 265 -8.56 -0.62 1.71
CA ALA A 265 -9.54 -1.15 0.77
C ALA A 265 -10.04 -0.05 -0.19
N LEU A 266 -10.44 1.11 0.33
CA LEU A 266 -10.90 2.23 -0.49
C LEU A 266 -9.79 2.83 -1.36
N ALA A 267 -8.57 2.94 -0.85
CA ALA A 267 -7.41 3.39 -1.63
C ALA A 267 -7.09 2.41 -2.77
N GLY A 268 -7.13 1.10 -2.50
CA GLY A 268 -6.96 0.06 -3.51
C GLY A 268 -8.05 0.06 -4.58
N MET A 269 -9.30 0.28 -4.17
CA MET A 269 -10.43 0.45 -5.10
C MET A 269 -10.21 1.67 -6.00
N ASN A 270 -9.90 2.82 -5.43
CA ASN A 270 -9.67 4.06 -6.17
C ASN A 270 -8.50 3.89 -7.16
N GLU A 271 -7.45 3.17 -6.78
CA GLU A 271 -6.36 2.89 -7.71
C GLU A 271 -6.78 2.01 -8.88
N ALA A 272 -7.52 0.94 -8.60
CA ALA A 272 -8.04 0.07 -9.64
C ALA A 272 -8.93 0.85 -10.63
N GLN A 273 -9.75 1.78 -10.12
CA GLN A 273 -10.55 2.69 -10.94
C GLN A 273 -9.68 3.62 -11.80
N ARG A 274 -8.60 4.20 -11.25
CA ARG A 274 -7.65 5.03 -12.04
C ARG A 274 -7.03 4.24 -13.18
N ILE A 275 -6.61 3.01 -12.92
CA ILE A 275 -6.02 2.14 -13.96
C ILE A 275 -7.05 1.85 -15.06
N ALA A 276 -8.29 1.50 -14.68
CA ALA A 276 -9.36 1.26 -15.64
C ALA A 276 -9.69 2.52 -16.47
N LEU A 277 -9.86 3.68 -15.83
CA LEU A 277 -10.11 4.95 -16.53
C LEU A 277 -8.97 5.34 -17.47
N HIS A 278 -7.72 5.14 -17.05
CA HIS A 278 -6.56 5.40 -17.91
C HIS A 278 -6.60 4.52 -19.17
N ILE A 279 -6.89 3.23 -19.02
CA ILE A 279 -6.98 2.32 -20.17
C ILE A 279 -8.14 2.72 -21.08
N MET A 280 -9.32 2.97 -20.52
CA MET A 280 -10.51 3.39 -21.29
C MET A 280 -10.34 4.74 -22.01
N ALA A 281 -9.59 5.67 -21.40
CA ALA A 281 -9.33 6.98 -21.97
C ALA A 281 -8.37 6.95 -23.15
N TYR A 282 -7.32 6.13 -23.07
CA TYR A 282 -6.13 6.29 -23.89
C TYR A 282 -5.76 5.08 -24.74
N HIS A 283 -6.15 3.87 -24.32
CA HIS A 283 -5.67 2.64 -24.93
C HIS A 283 -6.80 1.83 -25.57
N GLU A 284 -7.90 1.64 -24.84
CA GLU A 284 -9.11 0.97 -25.32
C GLU A 284 -10.22 2.01 -25.47
N THR A 285 -10.26 2.72 -26.60
CA THR A 285 -11.17 3.85 -26.82
C THR A 285 -12.46 3.47 -27.55
N ASP A 286 -12.57 2.22 -28.01
CA ASP A 286 -13.79 1.70 -28.64
C ASP A 286 -14.84 1.40 -27.56
N VAL A 287 -15.94 2.15 -27.59
CA VAL A 287 -17.03 2.04 -26.61
C VAL A 287 -17.71 0.67 -26.65
N GLU A 288 -17.85 0.06 -27.84
CA GLU A 288 -18.45 -1.28 -27.95
C GLU A 288 -17.54 -2.33 -27.32
N ARG A 289 -16.22 -2.18 -27.50
CA ARG A 289 -15.25 -3.06 -26.85
C ARG A 289 -15.22 -2.88 -25.34
N GLN A 290 -15.20 -1.64 -24.86
CA GLN A 290 -15.33 -1.32 -23.43
C GLN A 290 -16.60 -1.96 -22.83
N ARG A 291 -17.74 -1.87 -23.54
CA ARG A 291 -19.01 -2.48 -23.11
C ARG A 291 -18.90 -4.00 -23.01
N SER A 292 -18.32 -4.66 -24.01
CA SER A 292 -18.10 -6.12 -24.00
C SER A 292 -17.29 -6.53 -22.77
N ILE A 293 -16.15 -5.86 -22.55
CA ILE A 293 -15.25 -6.14 -21.42
C ILE A 293 -15.97 -5.97 -20.08
N LEU A 294 -16.75 -4.90 -19.91
CA LEU A 294 -17.52 -4.68 -18.69
C LEU A 294 -18.55 -5.78 -18.45
N MET A 295 -19.25 -6.24 -19.48
CA MET A 295 -20.22 -7.33 -19.38
C MET A 295 -19.56 -8.67 -19.06
N GLU A 296 -18.39 -8.96 -19.65
CA GLU A 296 -17.60 -10.15 -19.37
C GLU A 296 -17.15 -10.20 -17.91
N VAL A 297 -16.55 -9.12 -17.41
CA VAL A 297 -16.11 -9.03 -16.01
C VAL A 297 -17.30 -9.08 -15.05
N GLN A 298 -18.42 -8.43 -15.38
CA GLN A 298 -19.64 -8.53 -14.58
C GLN A 298 -20.13 -9.99 -14.47
N GLY A 299 -20.21 -10.70 -15.61
CA GLY A 299 -20.61 -12.10 -15.63
C GLY A 299 -19.67 -12.99 -14.81
N TYR A 300 -18.36 -12.78 -14.94
CA TYR A 300 -17.35 -13.49 -14.16
C TYR A 300 -17.45 -13.24 -12.66
N ALA A 301 -17.66 -11.98 -12.26
CA ALA A 301 -17.84 -11.60 -10.86
C ALA A 301 -19.12 -12.23 -10.27
N GLN A 302 -20.23 -12.20 -11.00
CA GLN A 302 -21.51 -12.80 -10.58
C GLN A 302 -21.43 -14.31 -10.45
N ALA A 303 -20.62 -14.98 -11.29
CA ALA A 303 -20.35 -16.40 -11.19
C ALA A 303 -19.42 -16.78 -10.02
N GLY A 304 -18.93 -15.80 -9.25
CA GLY A 304 -18.06 -16.02 -8.10
C GLY A 304 -16.56 -16.08 -8.44
N GLY A 305 -16.16 -15.79 -9.68
CA GLY A 305 -14.76 -15.88 -10.14
C GLY A 305 -13.80 -14.92 -9.43
N LEU A 306 -14.31 -13.92 -8.71
CA LEU A 306 -13.53 -12.98 -7.90
C LEU A 306 -13.57 -13.30 -6.40
N ALA A 307 -14.28 -14.34 -5.96
CA ALA A 307 -14.34 -14.76 -4.56
C ALA A 307 -13.20 -15.72 -4.16
N GLN A 308 -12.38 -16.14 -5.12
CA GLN A 308 -11.30 -17.11 -4.91
C GLN A 308 -10.20 -17.00 -5.96
N ILE A 309 -9.03 -17.52 -5.63
CA ILE A 309 -7.97 -17.80 -6.60
C ILE A 309 -8.45 -18.96 -7.48
N THR A 310 -8.50 -18.71 -8.79
CA THR A 310 -8.91 -19.68 -9.81
C THR A 310 -7.71 -20.35 -10.49
N SER A 311 -7.91 -21.55 -11.04
CA SER A 311 -6.87 -22.28 -11.78
C SER A 311 -6.52 -21.63 -13.13
N PRO A 312 -5.25 -21.69 -13.56
CA PRO A 312 -4.87 -21.36 -14.93
C PRO A 312 -5.58 -22.23 -15.98
N GLY A 313 -5.85 -21.64 -17.15
CA GLY A 313 -6.45 -22.35 -18.29
C GLY A 313 -7.97 -22.52 -18.22
N GLY A 314 -8.64 -21.75 -17.37
CA GLY A 314 -10.09 -21.65 -17.39
C GLY A 314 -10.64 -20.94 -18.63
N LYS A 315 -11.96 -20.77 -18.68
CA LYS A 315 -12.65 -20.22 -19.85
C LYS A 315 -12.58 -18.70 -19.91
N HIS A 316 -12.49 -18.04 -18.76
CA HIS A 316 -12.43 -16.59 -18.66
C HIS A 316 -10.96 -16.13 -18.66
N LEU A 317 -10.67 -14.96 -19.22
CA LEU A 317 -9.29 -14.43 -19.29
C LEU A 317 -8.66 -14.16 -17.92
N LEU A 318 -9.50 -13.94 -16.91
CA LEU A 318 -9.08 -13.78 -15.51
C LEU A 318 -8.80 -15.11 -14.79
N ASP A 319 -9.15 -16.26 -15.37
CA ASP A 319 -8.88 -17.56 -14.76
C ASP A 319 -7.36 -17.80 -14.65
N GLY A 320 -6.89 -17.94 -13.41
CA GLY A 320 -5.48 -18.09 -13.09
C GLY A 320 -4.65 -16.81 -13.20
N PHE A 321 -5.27 -15.65 -13.40
CA PHE A 321 -4.58 -14.36 -13.56
C PHE A 321 -3.54 -14.11 -12.46
N CYS A 322 -3.92 -14.22 -11.18
CA CYS A 322 -3.01 -13.98 -10.06
C CYS A 322 -1.81 -14.96 -10.07
N MET A 323 -2.05 -16.23 -10.42
CA MET A 323 -1.00 -17.26 -10.49
C MET A 323 -0.06 -17.02 -11.67
N ASN A 324 -0.60 -16.67 -12.84
CA ASN A 324 0.13 -16.50 -14.09
C ASN A 324 0.91 -15.19 -14.18
N GLN A 325 0.48 -14.15 -13.46
CA GLN A 325 1.07 -12.82 -13.55
C GLN A 325 1.88 -12.42 -12.31
N PHE A 326 1.48 -12.84 -11.12
CA PHE A 326 2.03 -12.27 -9.87
C PHE A 326 2.74 -13.27 -8.97
N ASN A 327 2.46 -14.57 -9.08
CA ASN A 327 2.95 -15.58 -8.14
C ASN A 327 4.35 -16.13 -8.50
N TYR A 328 5.33 -15.25 -8.62
CA TYR A 328 6.72 -15.61 -8.93
C TYR A 328 7.67 -15.10 -7.83
N PRO A 329 8.37 -16.00 -7.12
CA PRO A 329 9.38 -15.62 -6.13
C PRO A 329 10.51 -14.81 -6.76
N ASP A 330 10.99 -15.24 -7.93
CA ASP A 330 12.04 -14.58 -8.69
C ASP A 330 11.54 -13.22 -9.23
N SER A 331 12.24 -12.15 -8.85
CA SER A 331 11.91 -10.79 -9.25
C SER A 331 12.10 -10.52 -10.74
N SER A 332 13.07 -11.18 -11.38
CA SER A 332 13.33 -11.08 -12.82
C SER A 332 12.16 -11.67 -13.62
N VAL A 333 11.76 -12.90 -13.28
CA VAL A 333 10.61 -13.57 -13.92
C VAL A 333 9.33 -12.77 -13.70
N ARG A 334 9.12 -12.27 -12.48
CA ARG A 334 7.97 -11.43 -12.16
C ARG A 334 7.97 -10.15 -13.00
N ASN A 335 9.09 -9.45 -13.11
CA ASN A 335 9.17 -8.22 -13.91
C ASN A 335 8.85 -8.49 -15.38
N GLN A 336 9.34 -9.59 -15.95
CA GLN A 336 8.98 -10.00 -17.31
C GLN A 336 7.46 -10.21 -17.46
N ARG A 337 6.82 -10.90 -16.51
CA ARG A 337 5.36 -11.09 -16.53
C ARG A 337 4.58 -9.78 -16.42
N LEU A 338 5.06 -8.83 -15.61
CA LEU A 338 4.47 -7.50 -15.53
C LEU A 338 4.62 -6.72 -16.84
N GLU A 339 5.75 -6.87 -17.55
CA GLU A 339 5.92 -6.27 -18.88
C GLU A 339 4.99 -6.90 -19.92
N GLU A 340 4.80 -8.23 -19.88
CA GLU A 340 3.84 -8.94 -20.73
C GLU A 340 2.41 -8.45 -20.47
N LEU A 341 2.01 -8.36 -19.19
CA LEU A 341 0.74 -7.80 -18.78
C LEU A 341 0.60 -6.34 -19.24
N TYR A 342 1.66 -5.52 -19.13
CA TYR A 342 1.59 -4.12 -19.54
C TYR A 342 1.30 -3.94 -21.04
N ARG A 343 1.68 -4.90 -21.88
CA ARG A 343 1.39 -4.89 -23.32
C ARG A 343 -0.05 -5.32 -23.62
N ASP A 344 -0.67 -6.11 -22.75
CA ASP A 344 -2.05 -6.58 -22.89
C ASP A 344 -3.04 -5.65 -22.16
N LYS A 345 -3.43 -4.57 -22.85
CA LYS A 345 -4.33 -3.54 -22.29
C LYS A 345 -5.72 -4.07 -21.99
N GLU A 346 -6.20 -5.05 -22.74
CA GLU A 346 -7.49 -5.68 -22.49
C GLU A 346 -7.45 -6.47 -21.18
N LEU A 347 -6.46 -7.34 -21.00
CA LEU A 347 -6.31 -8.10 -19.76
C LEU A 347 -6.08 -7.17 -18.56
N MET A 348 -5.32 -6.09 -18.73
CA MET A 348 -5.16 -5.07 -17.68
C MET A 348 -6.48 -4.40 -17.30
N LEU A 349 -7.33 -4.07 -18.28
CA LEU A 349 -8.64 -3.46 -18.01
C LEU A 349 -9.53 -4.44 -17.23
N GLN A 350 -9.57 -5.70 -17.67
CA GLN A 350 -10.31 -6.75 -16.96
C GLN A 350 -9.80 -6.94 -15.53
N ALA A 351 -8.49 -6.99 -15.35
CA ALA A 351 -7.86 -7.14 -14.04
C ALA A 351 -8.16 -5.94 -13.13
N ALA A 352 -8.06 -4.71 -13.65
CA ALA A 352 -8.39 -3.50 -12.93
C ALA A 352 -9.86 -3.51 -12.46
N LEU A 353 -10.80 -3.84 -13.35
CA LEU A 353 -12.22 -3.99 -13.01
C LEU A 353 -12.45 -5.09 -11.96
N GLY A 354 -11.72 -6.22 -12.08
CA GLY A 354 -11.73 -7.28 -11.08
C GLY A 354 -11.27 -6.80 -9.70
N PHE A 355 -10.19 -6.03 -9.64
CA PHE A 355 -9.73 -5.42 -8.39
C PHE A 355 -10.71 -4.39 -7.83
N VAL A 356 -11.40 -3.60 -8.66
CA VAL A 356 -12.48 -2.72 -8.18
C VAL A 356 -13.51 -3.53 -7.40
N VAL A 357 -13.97 -4.65 -7.95
CA VAL A 357 -14.95 -5.52 -7.27
C VAL A 357 -14.38 -6.16 -6.00
N ILE A 358 -13.14 -6.66 -6.04
CA ILE A 358 -12.46 -7.25 -4.87
C ILE A 358 -12.38 -6.24 -3.71
N PHE A 359 -11.91 -5.01 -3.97
CA PHE A 359 -11.78 -4.00 -2.92
C PHE A 359 -13.13 -3.43 -2.47
N MET A 360 -14.10 -3.32 -3.38
CA MET A 360 -15.47 -2.98 -3.03
C MET A 360 -16.06 -4.03 -2.07
N ASN A 361 -15.78 -5.32 -2.28
CA ASN A 361 -16.20 -6.37 -1.35
C ASN A 361 -15.48 -6.27 -0.01
N PHE A 362 -14.18 -5.97 0.03
CA PHE A 362 -13.50 -5.71 1.31
C PHE A 362 -14.11 -4.55 2.09
N ALA A 363 -14.52 -3.48 1.40
CA ALA A 363 -15.11 -2.29 2.03
C ALA A 363 -16.55 -2.52 2.54
N HIS A 364 -17.34 -3.36 1.87
CA HIS A 364 -18.77 -3.49 2.15
C HIS A 364 -19.22 -4.83 2.74
N SER A 365 -18.38 -5.86 2.66
CA SER A 365 -18.72 -7.22 3.10
C SER A 365 -17.78 -7.64 4.25
N PRO A 366 -18.23 -7.59 5.52
CA PRO A 366 -17.39 -7.86 6.68
C PRO A 366 -16.75 -9.25 6.73
N ASP A 367 -17.34 -10.22 6.02
CA ASP A 367 -16.89 -11.61 5.97
C ASP A 367 -16.24 -11.97 4.63
N TYR A 368 -15.86 -10.98 3.81
CA TYR A 368 -15.20 -11.24 2.54
C TYR A 368 -13.68 -11.35 2.69
N TRP A 369 -13.14 -12.45 2.18
CA TRP A 369 -11.73 -12.63 1.83
C TRP A 369 -11.61 -13.49 0.57
N LEU A 370 -10.50 -13.34 -0.16
CA LEU A 370 -10.24 -14.20 -1.32
C LEU A 370 -9.82 -15.59 -0.84
N ARG A 371 -10.60 -16.62 -1.19
CA ARG A 371 -10.26 -18.02 -0.88
C ARG A 371 -9.07 -18.49 -1.72
N GLY A 372 -8.29 -19.43 -1.19
CA GLY A 372 -7.08 -19.95 -1.85
C GLY A 372 -5.81 -19.13 -1.58
N ILE A 373 -5.86 -18.17 -0.65
CA ILE A 373 -4.69 -17.45 -0.13
C ILE A 373 -4.32 -18.04 1.23
N SER A 374 -3.03 -18.31 1.46
CA SER A 374 -2.49 -18.83 2.72
C SER A 374 -1.08 -18.29 2.97
N ASP A 375 -0.51 -18.59 4.14
CA ASP A 375 0.89 -18.29 4.47
C ASP A 375 1.91 -19.09 3.61
N GLN A 376 1.48 -20.17 2.95
CA GLN A 376 2.29 -20.95 2.01
C GLN A 376 2.22 -20.45 0.57
N GLY A 377 1.41 -19.42 0.30
CA GLY A 377 1.18 -18.92 -1.06
C GLY A 377 -0.27 -18.97 -1.50
N ILE A 378 -0.47 -18.81 -2.81
CA ILE A 378 -1.78 -18.95 -3.44
C ILE A 378 -1.93 -20.30 -4.12
N THR A 379 -3.12 -20.88 -3.97
CA THR A 379 -3.55 -22.10 -4.64
C THR A 379 -4.93 -21.89 -5.21
N ALA A 380 -5.24 -22.58 -6.31
CA ALA A 380 -6.61 -22.56 -6.80
C ALA A 380 -7.52 -23.19 -5.75
N ALA A 381 -8.52 -22.43 -5.29
CA ALA A 381 -9.54 -22.99 -4.41
C ALA A 381 -10.36 -24.00 -5.24
N GLY A 382 -10.36 -25.27 -4.83
CA GLY A 382 -11.13 -26.32 -5.50
C GLY A 382 -12.63 -25.98 -5.51
N ASN A 383 -13.31 -26.34 -6.61
CA ASN A 383 -14.77 -26.23 -6.74
C ASN A 383 -15.51 -27.03 -5.67
#